data_AF-A0A183CTM9-F1
#
_entry.id   AF-A0A183CTM9-F1
#
_cell.length_a   1.000
_cell.length_b   1.000
_cell.length_c   1.000
_cell.angle_alpha   90.00
_cell.angle_beta   90.00
_cell.angle_gamma   90.00
#
_symmetry.space_group_name_H-M   'P 1'
#
loop_
_entity.id
_entity.type
_entity.pdbx_description
1 polymer ?
#
loop_
_entity_poly.entity_id
_entity_poly.type
_entity_poly.pdbx_seq_one_letter_code
_entity_poly.pdbx_strand_id
1 'polypeptide(L)'
;MPAAREKATSNGNDQLPIKSARFVHVHPLPLKHHQARLNPDGNRAFLDFGLVPTSVIGKYRCEITTEEDKLVTGNLFVYMRPVLEANASMRFDRPEEANAFAWVGPSNKMAAGESATVRCPVVGYPKPTLSWSKDGTALNLSVIVHDDDGRPQLKYLLDGVNLHIRRVCEKDEGIY
;
A
#
# COMPACT_ATOMS: atom_id res chain seq x y z
N MET A 1 50.74 35.79 3.77
CA MET A 1 49.67 36.53 3.06
C MET A 1 50.31 37.21 1.85
N PRO A 2 49.77 37.17 0.60
CA PRO A 2 48.69 36.35 -0.02
C PRO A 2 49.28 35.41 -1.13
N ALA A 3 48.73 34.25 -1.48
CA ALA A 3 47.45 33.85 -2.10
C ALA A 3 47.43 33.87 -3.66
N ALA A 4 46.76 32.83 -4.19
CA ALA A 4 46.33 32.54 -5.57
C ALA A 4 47.33 31.74 -6.44
N ARG A 5 46.93 30.68 -7.16
CA ARG A 5 45.58 30.35 -7.64
C ARG A 5 45.46 28.87 -8.03
N GLU A 6 44.31 28.31 -7.66
CA GLU A 6 43.62 27.13 -8.19
C GLU A 6 43.95 26.72 -9.63
N LYS A 7 43.98 25.39 -9.83
CA LYS A 7 43.17 24.78 -10.88
C LYS A 7 42.38 23.62 -10.30
N ALA A 8 41.14 23.93 -9.91
CA ALA A 8 40.08 22.96 -9.86
C ALA A 8 39.71 22.58 -11.29
N THR A 9 39.84 21.29 -11.60
CA THR A 9 39.22 20.66 -12.77
C THR A 9 38.69 19.29 -12.34
N SER A 10 37.63 19.27 -11.52
CA SER A 10 36.81 18.07 -11.36
C SER A 10 35.65 18.16 -12.35
N ASN A 11 35.90 17.78 -13.60
CA ASN A 11 34.87 17.54 -14.58
C ASN A 11 34.62 16.03 -14.65
N GLY A 12 33.45 15.60 -14.15
CA GLY A 12 32.82 14.33 -14.53
C GLY A 12 32.60 13.33 -13.41
N ASN A 13 31.45 13.45 -12.71
CA ASN A 13 30.83 12.33 -11.99
C ASN A 13 31.72 11.61 -10.94
N ASP A 14 32.35 12.35 -10.03
CA ASP A 14 33.03 11.78 -8.86
C ASP A 14 32.00 11.22 -7.86
N GLN A 15 31.41 10.07 -8.18
CA GLN A 15 30.61 9.30 -7.23
C GLN A 15 31.55 8.78 -6.15
N LEU A 16 31.39 9.30 -4.92
CA LEU A 16 32.18 8.88 -3.77
C LEU A 16 31.99 7.37 -3.49
N PRO A 17 33.07 6.66 -3.12
CA PRO A 17 32.98 5.26 -2.74
C PRO A 17 32.12 5.07 -1.48
N ILE A 18 31.38 3.97 -1.46
CA ILE A 18 30.44 3.57 -0.42
C ILE A 18 31.11 2.52 0.46
N LYS A 19 31.31 2.86 1.74
CA LYS A 19 31.82 1.93 2.77
C LYS A 19 30.79 0.86 3.11
N SER A 20 29.52 1.25 3.28
CA SER A 20 28.41 0.32 3.49
C SER A 20 27.08 0.95 3.12
N ALA A 21 26.08 0.13 2.78
CA ALA A 21 24.74 0.60 2.53
C ALA A 21 23.68 -0.41 2.97
N ARG A 22 22.49 0.10 3.32
CA ARG A 22 21.29 -0.70 3.59
C ARG A 22 20.03 0.03 3.13
N PHE A 23 18.99 -0.74 2.89
CA PHE A 23 17.66 -0.24 2.63
C PHE A 23 16.74 -0.61 3.79
N VAL A 24 15.95 0.35 4.25
CA VAL A 24 14.95 0.16 5.30
C VAL A 24 13.58 0.31 4.68
N HIS A 25 12.79 -0.75 4.62
CA HIS A 25 11.38 -0.69 4.24
C HIS A 25 10.62 0.03 5.36
N VAL A 26 10.22 1.27 5.12
CA VAL A 26 9.61 2.14 6.14
C VAL A 26 8.09 2.14 6.13
N HIS A 27 7.47 1.64 5.06
CA HIS A 27 6.03 1.49 4.95
C HIS A 27 5.68 0.36 3.98
N PRO A 28 4.80 -0.59 4.36
CA PRO A 28 4.08 -0.66 5.65
C PRO A 28 4.99 -1.03 6.85
N LEU A 29 4.49 -0.80 8.07
CA LEU A 29 5.19 -1.19 9.32
C LEU A 29 4.94 -2.68 9.64
N PRO A 30 5.84 -3.38 10.35
CA PRO A 30 7.09 -2.89 10.99
C PRO A 30 8.22 -2.64 10.00
N LEU A 31 9.23 -1.88 10.43
CA LEU A 31 10.42 -1.60 9.62
C LEU A 31 11.17 -2.90 9.28
N LYS A 32 11.54 -3.08 8.01
CA LYS A 32 12.35 -4.21 7.58
C LYS A 32 13.68 -3.74 7.01
N HIS A 33 14.78 -4.27 7.55
CA HIS A 33 16.13 -3.93 7.09
C HIS A 33 16.59 -4.92 6.01
N HIS A 34 17.17 -4.38 4.94
CA HIS A 34 17.72 -5.12 3.82
C HIS A 34 19.16 -4.66 3.60
N GLN A 35 20.11 -5.58 3.66
CA GLN A 35 21.48 -5.26 3.32
C GLN A 35 21.58 -4.95 1.82
N ALA A 36 22.29 -3.89 1.46
CA ALA A 36 22.49 -3.55 0.06
C ALA A 36 23.61 -4.38 -0.54
N ARG A 37 23.46 -4.74 -1.83
CA ARG A 37 24.56 -5.28 -2.63
C ARG A 37 25.30 -4.11 -3.28
N LEU A 38 26.61 -4.02 -3.10
CA LEU A 38 27.44 -3.02 -3.77
C LEU A 38 27.91 -3.55 -5.13
N ASN A 39 28.13 -2.67 -6.10
CA ASN A 39 28.86 -3.01 -7.32
C ASN A 39 30.38 -3.10 -7.05
N PRO A 40 31.17 -3.70 -7.97
CA PRO A 40 32.62 -3.78 -7.84
C PRO A 40 33.31 -2.43 -7.65
N ASP A 41 32.82 -1.37 -8.31
CA ASP A 41 33.37 -0.01 -8.18
C ASP A 41 33.01 0.67 -6.85
N GLY A 42 32.16 0.04 -6.03
CA GLY A 42 31.77 0.53 -4.71
C GLY A 42 30.98 1.85 -4.72
N ASN A 43 30.51 2.33 -5.87
CA ASN A 43 29.82 3.62 -5.98
C ASN A 43 28.30 3.50 -6.12
N ARG A 44 27.74 2.28 -6.18
CA ARG A 44 26.31 2.02 -6.29
C ARG A 44 25.86 0.91 -5.35
N ALA A 45 24.77 1.19 -4.65
CA ALA A 45 24.06 0.24 -3.80
C ALA A 45 22.78 -0.25 -4.49
N PHE A 46 22.56 -1.56 -4.47
CA PHE A 46 21.41 -2.23 -5.07
C PHE A 46 20.58 -2.95 -4.02
N LEU A 47 19.26 -2.89 -4.19
CA LEU A 47 18.30 -3.72 -3.49
C LEU A 47 17.67 -4.66 -4.52
N ASP A 48 17.77 -5.97 -4.29
CA ASP A 48 17.19 -6.99 -5.16
C ASP A 48 16.00 -7.63 -4.47
N PHE A 49 14.86 -7.67 -5.18
CA PHE A 49 13.62 -8.23 -4.67
C PHE A 49 13.33 -9.64 -5.22
N GLY A 50 14.07 -10.13 -6.21
CA GLY A 50 13.84 -11.42 -6.86
C GLY A 50 12.44 -11.54 -7.47
N LEU A 51 11.76 -12.67 -7.23
CA LEU A 51 10.33 -12.84 -7.53
C LEU A 51 9.52 -12.01 -6.55
N VAL A 52 8.82 -11.01 -7.07
CA VAL A 52 8.34 -9.87 -6.28
C VAL A 52 6.93 -10.10 -5.73
N PRO A 53 6.74 -10.43 -4.44
CA PRO A 53 5.41 -10.40 -3.81
C PRO A 53 4.92 -8.96 -3.64
N THR A 54 3.60 -8.81 -3.46
CA THR A 54 2.94 -7.54 -3.08
C THR A 54 3.53 -6.92 -1.81
N SER A 55 4.19 -7.70 -0.96
CA SER A 55 4.79 -7.22 0.29
C SER A 55 6.01 -6.31 0.11
N VAL A 56 6.62 -6.22 -1.08
CA VAL A 56 7.74 -5.27 -1.30
C VAL A 56 7.29 -3.86 -1.63
N ILE A 57 5.99 -3.65 -1.85
CA ILE A 57 5.52 -2.34 -2.26
C ILE A 57 5.71 -1.34 -1.12
N GLY A 58 5.89 -0.08 -1.47
CA GLY A 58 5.93 0.98 -0.49
C GLY A 58 7.19 1.83 -0.52
N LYS A 59 7.46 2.44 0.63
CA LYS A 59 8.54 3.41 0.78
C LYS A 59 9.72 2.75 1.47
N TYR A 60 10.90 2.98 0.90
CA TYR A 60 12.17 2.58 1.45
C TYR A 60 13.02 3.82 1.73
N ARG A 61 13.84 3.73 2.77
CA ARG A 61 14.93 4.65 3.03
C ARG A 61 16.23 3.96 2.69
N CYS A 62 17.01 4.52 1.78
CA CYS A 62 18.38 4.10 1.55
C CYS A 62 19.27 4.82 2.56
N GLU A 63 20.15 4.08 3.22
CA GLU A 63 21.12 4.58 4.19
C GLU A 63 22.50 4.14 3.73
N ILE A 64 23.33 5.11 3.35
CA ILE A 64 24.68 4.92 2.81
C ILE A 64 25.67 5.54 3.79
N THR A 65 26.66 4.76 4.20
CA THR A 65 27.81 5.23 4.96
C THR A 65 28.97 5.42 3.99
N THR A 66 29.50 6.64 3.91
CA THR A 66 30.68 6.96 3.09
C THR A 66 31.96 6.45 3.75
N GLU A 67 33.09 6.49 3.05
CA GLU A 67 34.42 6.20 3.64
C GLU A 67 34.76 7.12 4.83
N GLU A 68 34.29 8.37 4.83
CA GLU A 68 34.45 9.32 5.94
C GLU A 68 33.45 9.10 7.10
N ASP A 69 32.77 7.94 7.16
CA ASP A 69 31.75 7.61 8.17
C ASP A 69 30.55 8.59 8.23
N LYS A 70 30.30 9.34 7.15
CA LYS A 70 29.10 10.18 7.02
C LYS A 70 27.92 9.35 6.55
N LEU A 71 26.78 9.52 7.22
CA LEU A 71 25.51 8.93 6.82
C LEU A 71 24.79 9.82 5.81
N VAL A 72 24.54 9.28 4.62
CA VAL A 72 23.71 9.87 3.57
C VAL A 72 22.42 9.07 3.46
N THR A 73 21.28 9.76 3.38
CA THR A 73 19.98 9.08 3.25
C THR A 73 19.21 9.54 2.03
N GLY A 74 18.44 8.62 1.46
CA GLY A 74 17.57 8.88 0.31
C GLY A 74 16.26 8.08 0.41
N ASN A 75 15.29 8.42 -0.42
CA ASN A 75 14.04 7.66 -0.52
C ASN A 75 14.02 6.83 -1.80
N LEU A 76 13.52 5.61 -1.69
CA LEU A 76 13.16 4.75 -2.82
C LEU A 76 11.68 4.40 -2.68
N PHE A 77 10.93 4.46 -3.77
CA PHE A 77 9.51 4.13 -3.77
C PHE A 77 9.25 3.01 -4.77
N VAL A 78 8.67 1.92 -4.27
CA VAL A 78 8.22 0.79 -5.08
C VAL A 78 6.72 0.96 -5.29
N TYR A 79 6.36 1.53 -6.43
CA TYR A 79 4.98 1.80 -6.78
C TYR A 79 4.32 0.56 -7.38
N MET A 80 3.05 0.38 -7.06
CA MET A 80 2.23 -0.66 -7.65
C MET A 80 0.82 -0.10 -7.82
N ARG A 81 0.27 -0.24 -9.02
CA ARG A 81 -1.12 0.10 -9.29
C ARG A 81 -2.05 -0.73 -8.39
N PRO A 82 -3.28 -0.28 -8.12
CA PRO A 82 -4.26 -1.06 -7.38
C PRO A 82 -4.51 -2.41 -8.07
N VAL A 83 -4.39 -3.51 -7.32
CA VAL A 83 -4.69 -4.87 -7.78
C VAL A 83 -5.49 -5.61 -6.70
N LEU A 84 -6.35 -6.53 -7.11
CA LEU A 84 -7.07 -7.40 -6.17
C LEU A 84 -6.15 -8.54 -5.72
N GLU A 85 -5.85 -8.59 -4.43
CA GLU A 85 -5.13 -9.68 -3.79
C GLU A 85 -6.15 -10.67 -3.21
N ALA A 86 -6.74 -11.47 -4.10
CA ALA A 86 -7.71 -12.49 -3.72
C ALA A 86 -7.02 -13.83 -3.41
N ASN A 87 -7.45 -14.51 -2.35
CA ASN A 87 -7.04 -15.88 -2.05
C ASN A 87 -8.08 -16.88 -2.62
N ALA A 88 -7.79 -18.18 -2.57
CA ALA A 88 -8.67 -19.21 -3.15
C ALA A 88 -10.10 -19.24 -2.56
N SER A 89 -10.32 -18.67 -1.37
CA SER A 89 -11.64 -18.57 -0.72
C SER A 89 -12.49 -17.39 -1.19
N MET A 90 -11.90 -16.43 -1.92
CA MET A 90 -12.59 -15.26 -2.46
C MET A 90 -12.45 -15.27 -3.98
N ARG A 91 -13.44 -15.85 -4.67
CA ARG A 91 -13.47 -15.84 -6.13
C ARG A 91 -14.01 -14.51 -6.63
N PHE A 92 -13.22 -13.85 -7.46
CA PHE A 92 -13.62 -12.66 -8.19
C PHE A 92 -13.67 -13.00 -9.67
N ASP A 93 -14.85 -12.86 -10.25
CA ASP A 93 -15.07 -13.18 -11.66
C ASP A 93 -15.03 -11.90 -12.49
N ARG A 94 -14.47 -12.00 -13.71
CA ARG A 94 -14.52 -10.89 -14.67
C ARG A 94 -15.93 -10.86 -15.28
N PRO A 95 -16.64 -9.73 -15.26
CA PRO A 95 -17.93 -9.65 -15.91
C PRO A 95 -17.78 -9.77 -17.43
N GLU A 96 -18.74 -10.43 -18.06
CA GLU A 96 -18.70 -10.84 -19.48
C GLU A 96 -18.67 -9.64 -20.45
N GLU A 97 -19.26 -8.50 -20.05
CA GLU A 97 -19.39 -7.29 -20.88
C GLU A 97 -18.78 -6.03 -20.27
N ALA A 98 -18.04 -6.15 -19.15
CA ALA A 98 -17.58 -4.97 -18.42
C ALA A 98 -16.15 -4.53 -18.78
N ASN A 99 -15.88 -3.26 -18.46
CA ASN A 99 -14.54 -2.65 -18.41
C ASN A 99 -13.49 -3.64 -17.87
N ALA A 100 -12.28 -3.66 -18.46
CA ALA A 100 -11.14 -4.50 -18.08
C ALA A 100 -10.72 -4.41 -16.60
N PHE A 101 -11.28 -3.47 -15.84
CA PHE A 101 -11.04 -3.25 -14.41
C PHE A 101 -12.22 -3.60 -13.50
N ALA A 102 -13.33 -4.12 -14.04
CA ALA A 102 -14.47 -4.57 -13.26
C ALA A 102 -14.31 -6.02 -12.81
N TRP A 103 -14.73 -6.29 -11.58
CA TRP A 103 -14.69 -7.61 -10.95
C TRP A 103 -15.96 -7.81 -10.14
N VAL A 104 -16.51 -9.02 -10.18
CA VAL A 104 -17.68 -9.41 -9.39
C VAL A 104 -17.19 -10.25 -8.22
N GLY A 105 -17.44 -9.78 -7.00
CA GLY A 105 -17.13 -10.51 -5.78
C GLY A 105 -18.16 -11.60 -5.44
N PRO A 106 -17.91 -12.40 -4.40
CA PRO A 106 -18.82 -13.46 -3.98
C PRO A 106 -20.13 -12.90 -3.41
N SER A 107 -21.24 -13.61 -3.64
CA SER A 107 -22.52 -13.34 -3.00
C SER A 107 -22.52 -13.84 -1.55
N ASN A 108 -22.94 -12.99 -0.61
CA ASN A 108 -23.07 -13.36 0.81
C ASN A 108 -24.55 -13.40 1.21
N LYS A 109 -24.96 -14.48 1.89
CA LYS A 109 -26.28 -14.60 2.53
C LYS A 109 -26.12 -14.35 4.02
N MET A 110 -26.98 -13.50 4.58
CA MET A 110 -26.91 -13.08 5.98
C MET A 110 -28.29 -13.17 6.62
N ALA A 111 -28.35 -13.55 7.89
CA ALA A 111 -29.59 -13.49 8.65
C ALA A 111 -29.89 -12.04 9.08
N ALA A 112 -31.17 -11.69 9.17
CA ALA A 112 -31.57 -10.38 9.64
C ALA A 112 -31.11 -10.15 11.09
N GLY A 113 -30.65 -8.94 11.39
CA GLY A 113 -30.08 -8.54 12.68
C GLY A 113 -28.57 -8.80 12.82
N GLU A 114 -27.98 -9.69 12.02
CA GLU A 114 -26.54 -9.94 12.05
C GLU A 114 -25.73 -8.79 11.41
N SER A 115 -24.39 -8.92 11.42
CA SER A 115 -23.50 -7.99 10.74
C SER A 115 -22.85 -8.65 9.53
N ALA A 116 -22.86 -7.96 8.39
CA ALA A 116 -22.17 -8.39 7.16
C ALA A 116 -20.82 -7.69 7.02
N THR A 117 -19.89 -8.34 6.33
CA THR A 117 -18.64 -7.73 5.89
C THR A 117 -18.46 -7.93 4.40
N VAL A 118 -18.47 -6.84 3.64
CA VAL A 118 -18.11 -6.83 2.22
C VAL A 118 -16.64 -6.47 2.11
N ARG A 119 -15.86 -7.30 1.42
CA ARG A 119 -14.40 -7.15 1.33
C ARG A 119 -14.00 -6.82 -0.10
N CYS A 120 -13.18 -5.78 -0.26
CA CYS A 120 -12.52 -5.47 -1.52
C CYS A 120 -11.00 -5.54 -1.27
N PRO A 121 -10.33 -6.69 -1.46
CA PRO A 121 -8.94 -6.89 -1.04
C PRO A 121 -7.96 -6.20 -2.01
N VAL A 122 -8.10 -4.89 -2.18
CA VAL A 122 -7.24 -4.10 -3.05
C VAL A 122 -5.94 -3.75 -2.33
N VAL A 123 -4.83 -3.94 -3.03
CA VAL A 123 -3.50 -3.55 -2.56
C VAL A 123 -2.84 -2.67 -3.61
N GLY A 124 -2.00 -1.74 -3.15
CA GLY A 124 -1.31 -0.78 -4.02
C GLY A 124 -0.51 0.22 -3.23
N TYR A 125 0.45 0.85 -3.92
CA TYR A 125 1.22 1.95 -3.35
C TYR A 125 1.37 3.11 -4.37
N PRO A 126 1.00 4.36 -4.02
CA PRO A 126 0.43 4.78 -2.73
C PRO A 126 -0.90 4.07 -2.41
N LYS A 127 -1.29 4.06 -1.14
CA LYS A 127 -2.52 3.37 -0.70
C LYS A 127 -3.71 3.88 -1.53
N PRO A 128 -4.48 2.99 -2.18
CA PRO A 128 -5.61 3.40 -3.00
C PRO A 128 -6.72 4.03 -2.14
N THR A 129 -7.46 4.95 -2.76
CA THR A 129 -8.72 5.45 -2.21
C THR A 129 -9.83 4.46 -2.51
N LEU A 130 -10.68 4.20 -1.51
CA LEU A 130 -11.84 3.33 -1.65
C LEU A 130 -13.13 4.11 -1.43
N SER A 131 -14.10 3.85 -2.27
CA SER A 131 -15.46 4.37 -2.20
C SER A 131 -16.43 3.21 -2.33
N TRP A 132 -17.50 3.24 -1.53
CA TRP A 132 -18.53 2.21 -1.54
C TRP A 132 -19.85 2.78 -2.01
N SER A 133 -20.56 2.02 -2.82
CA SER A 133 -21.87 2.37 -3.36
C SER A 133 -22.78 1.17 -3.28
N LYS A 134 -24.04 1.39 -2.94
CA LYS A 134 -25.07 0.37 -3.07
C LYS A 134 -25.88 0.64 -4.33
N ASP A 135 -25.96 -0.34 -5.23
CA ASP A 135 -26.73 -0.28 -6.48
C ASP A 135 -26.41 0.99 -7.30
N GLY A 136 -25.12 1.33 -7.36
CA GLY A 136 -24.61 2.53 -8.04
C GLY A 136 -24.79 3.85 -7.29
N THR A 137 -25.45 3.86 -6.12
CA THR A 137 -25.64 5.05 -5.29
C THR A 137 -24.64 5.07 -4.13
N ALA A 138 -23.92 6.18 -3.94
CA ALA A 138 -22.96 6.31 -2.83
C ALA A 138 -23.61 6.03 -1.47
N LEU A 139 -22.95 5.24 -0.63
CA LEU A 139 -23.46 4.94 0.71
C LEU A 139 -23.48 6.19 1.59
N ASN A 140 -24.59 6.40 2.28
CA ASN A 140 -24.65 7.38 3.36
C ASN A 140 -24.03 6.78 4.63
N LEU A 141 -22.77 7.12 4.91
CA LEU A 141 -22.02 6.62 6.07
C LEU A 141 -22.50 7.21 7.41
N SER A 142 -23.45 8.16 7.42
CA SER A 142 -23.98 8.77 8.64
C SER A 142 -25.23 8.08 9.21
N VAL A 143 -25.68 6.99 8.58
CA VAL A 143 -26.87 6.25 9.04
C VAL A 143 -26.62 5.64 10.42
N ILE A 144 -27.51 5.95 11.37
CA ILE A 144 -27.48 5.40 12.73
C ILE A 144 -28.52 4.29 12.86
N VAL A 145 -28.09 3.18 13.47
CA VAL A 145 -28.95 2.12 14.00
C VAL A 145 -28.73 2.06 15.51
N HIS A 146 -29.75 1.67 16.27
CA HIS A 146 -29.55 1.42 17.70
C HIS A 146 -28.97 0.01 17.90
N ASP A 147 -28.46 -0.37 19.07
CA ASP A 147 -28.20 -1.76 19.46
C ASP A 147 -29.35 -2.29 20.34
N ASP A 148 -29.19 -3.47 20.96
CA ASP A 148 -30.27 -4.08 21.76
C ASP A 148 -30.52 -3.28 23.06
N ASP A 149 -29.52 -2.54 23.52
CA ASP A 149 -29.58 -1.65 24.67
C ASP A 149 -30.08 -0.23 24.30
N GLY A 150 -30.46 0.02 23.04
CA GLY A 150 -30.79 1.38 22.56
C GLY A 150 -29.57 2.28 22.30
N ARG A 151 -28.38 1.69 22.25
CA ARG A 151 -27.06 2.24 21.87
C ARG A 151 -26.98 2.83 20.47
N PRO A 152 -26.77 4.13 20.18
CA PRO A 152 -26.59 4.55 18.79
C PRO A 152 -25.27 3.99 18.22
N GLN A 153 -25.34 3.41 17.03
CA GLN A 153 -24.24 2.80 16.28
C GLN A 153 -24.30 3.21 14.81
N LEU A 154 -23.15 3.39 14.16
CA LEU A 154 -23.12 3.57 12.71
C LEU A 154 -23.51 2.26 12.01
N LYS A 155 -24.41 2.35 11.02
CA LYS A 155 -24.82 1.21 10.20
C LYS A 155 -23.68 0.72 9.32
N TYR A 156 -22.97 1.66 8.70
CA TYR A 156 -21.85 1.39 7.80
C TYR A 156 -20.54 1.84 8.43
N LEU A 157 -19.56 0.95 8.47
CA LEU A 157 -18.22 1.25 8.97
C LEU A 157 -17.19 0.84 7.92
N LEU A 158 -16.24 1.73 7.65
CA LEU A 158 -15.13 1.46 6.76
C LEU A 158 -13.92 1.05 7.61
N ASP A 159 -13.43 -0.17 7.42
CA ASP A 159 -12.21 -0.67 8.04
C ASP A 159 -11.21 -1.10 6.97
N GLY A 160 -10.23 -0.23 6.71
CA GLY A 160 -9.23 -0.46 5.68
C GLY A 160 -9.87 -0.61 4.30
N VAL A 161 -10.00 -1.87 3.86
CA VAL A 161 -10.58 -2.24 2.57
C VAL A 161 -11.91 -3.00 2.69
N ASN A 162 -12.47 -3.03 3.89
CA ASN A 162 -13.72 -3.71 4.22
C ASN A 162 -14.82 -2.69 4.52
N LEU A 163 -16.03 -3.02 4.08
CA LEU A 163 -17.28 -2.38 4.50
C LEU A 163 -17.99 -3.32 5.47
N HIS A 164 -18.20 -2.85 6.70
CA HIS A 164 -19.02 -3.53 7.68
C HIS A 164 -20.43 -2.94 7.68
N ILE A 165 -21.43 -3.80 7.56
CA ILE A 165 -22.85 -3.46 7.61
C ILE A 165 -23.42 -4.06 8.89
N ARG A 166 -23.85 -3.22 9.82
CA ARG A 166 -24.46 -3.66 11.09
C ARG A 166 -25.96 -3.77 10.98
N ARG A 167 -26.54 -4.74 11.70
CA ARG A 167 -27.99 -4.98 11.79
C ARG A 167 -28.61 -5.06 10.40
N VAL A 168 -28.15 -6.06 9.65
CA VAL A 168 -28.62 -6.35 8.29
C VAL A 168 -30.13 -6.54 8.31
N CYS A 169 -30.83 -5.92 7.37
CA CYS A 169 -32.26 -6.14 7.15
C CYS A 169 -32.55 -6.28 5.65
N GLU A 170 -33.80 -6.56 5.28
CA GLU A 170 -34.21 -6.75 3.87
C GLU A 170 -33.82 -5.55 2.98
N LYS A 171 -33.85 -4.33 3.53
CA LYS A 171 -33.45 -3.11 2.81
C LYS A 171 -31.96 -3.05 2.48
N ASP A 172 -31.14 -3.93 3.06
CA ASP A 172 -29.71 -4.03 2.81
C ASP A 172 -29.40 -4.99 1.66
N GLU A 173 -30.36 -5.71 1.09
CA GLU A 173 -30.14 -6.51 -0.12
C GLU A 173 -29.77 -5.63 -1.31
N GLY A 174 -28.71 -5.99 -2.06
CA GLY A 174 -28.25 -5.25 -3.24
C GLY A 174 -26.79 -5.53 -3.62
N ILE A 175 -26.29 -4.78 -4.61
CA ILE A 175 -24.90 -4.84 -5.09
C ILE A 175 -24.10 -3.73 -4.40
N TYR A 176 -22.95 -4.08 -3.81
CA TYR A 176 -22.10 -3.19 -3.02
C TYR A 176 -20.71 -3.00 -3.63
#